data_AF-A0AA40RXD7-F1
#
_entry.id   AF-A0AA40RXD7-F1
#
_cell.length_a   1.000
_cell.length_b   1.000
_cell.length_c   1.000
_cell.angle_alpha   90.00
_cell.angle_beta   90.00
_cell.angle_gamma   90.00
#
_symmetry.space_group_name_H-M   'P 1'
#
loop_
_entity.id
_entity.type
_entity.pdbx_description
1 polymer ?
#
loop_
_entity_poly.entity_id
_entity_poly.type
_entity_poly.pdbx_seq_one_letter_code
_entity_poly.pdbx_strand_id
1 'polypeptide(L)'
;LTLADVTTILDRLAFEYTIVDSKINVVLPARRPDMSIEADLIEEIARLYGYDNLPVTLPYGPTTPGSLTKAQRQIRASRKILESLGMNQAISYALTTPEKAQQFAENPAAKVVTLDYPMSSDRTTVRQNLLAGLLEDVAYNVNH
;
A
#
# COMPACT_ATOMS: atom_id res chain seq x y z
N LEU A 1 12.37 -21.95 -17.53
CA LEU A 1 13.70 -21.34 -17.67
C LEU A 1 14.75 -22.44 -17.74
N THR A 2 15.47 -22.48 -18.86
CA THR A 2 16.61 -23.39 -19.08
C THR A 2 17.93 -22.66 -18.86
N LEU A 3 19.05 -23.39 -18.71
CA LEU A 3 20.38 -22.78 -18.60
C LEU A 3 20.74 -21.93 -19.82
N ALA A 4 20.28 -22.33 -21.02
CA ALA A 4 20.49 -21.57 -22.26
C ALA A 4 19.75 -20.22 -22.24
N ASP A 5 18.54 -20.18 -21.69
CA ASP A 5 17.78 -18.93 -21.55
C ASP A 5 18.51 -17.96 -20.62
N VAL A 6 19.01 -18.47 -19.48
CA VAL A 6 19.72 -17.66 -18.48
C VAL A 6 21.04 -17.11 -19.03
N THR A 7 21.86 -17.95 -19.66
CA THR A 7 23.14 -17.52 -20.26
C THR A 7 22.95 -16.50 -21.37
N THR A 8 21.95 -16.69 -22.23
CA THR A 8 21.57 -15.70 -23.27
C THR A 8 21.20 -14.34 -22.65
N ILE A 9 20.51 -14.34 -21.52
CA ILE A 9 20.16 -13.11 -20.80
C ILE A 9 21.41 -12.45 -20.18
N LEU A 10 22.30 -13.23 -19.57
CA LEU A 10 23.56 -12.73 -19.00
C LEU A 10 24.49 -12.14 -20.08
N ASP A 11 24.56 -12.76 -21.25
CA ASP A 11 25.32 -12.25 -22.40
C ASP A 11 24.75 -10.91 -22.88
N ARG A 12 23.41 -10.80 -22.99
CA ARG A 12 22.72 -9.53 -23.32
C ARG A 12 22.95 -8.45 -22.28
N LEU A 13 23.04 -8.84 -21.00
CA LEU A 13 23.39 -7.94 -19.91
C LEU A 13 24.87 -7.57 -19.90
N ALA A 14 25.72 -8.23 -20.71
CA ALA A 14 27.17 -8.10 -20.70
C ALA A 14 27.74 -8.31 -19.28
N PHE A 15 27.30 -9.38 -18.61
CA PHE A 15 27.85 -9.83 -17.34
C PHE A 15 28.79 -10.99 -17.60
N GLU A 16 29.99 -10.94 -17.01
CA GLU A 16 30.92 -12.07 -17.06
C GLU A 16 30.42 -13.18 -16.13
N TYR A 17 30.44 -14.43 -16.57
CA TYR A 17 30.04 -15.54 -15.73
C TYR A 17 30.86 -16.82 -16.00
N THR A 18 30.89 -17.71 -15.01
CA THR A 18 31.45 -19.06 -15.13
C THR A 18 30.43 -20.09 -14.65
N ILE A 19 30.47 -21.29 -15.22
CA ILE A 19 29.60 -22.41 -14.83
C ILE A 19 30.45 -23.49 -14.17
N VAL A 20 30.18 -23.79 -12.91
CA VAL A 20 30.88 -24.82 -12.11
C VAL A 20 29.86 -25.63 -11.34
N ASP A 21 29.90 -26.96 -11.45
CA ASP A 21 29.01 -27.89 -10.71
C ASP A 21 27.52 -27.50 -10.73
N SER A 22 27.00 -27.15 -11.92
CA SER A 22 25.60 -26.69 -12.12
C SER A 22 25.22 -25.38 -11.42
N LYS A 23 26.21 -24.58 -10.99
CA LYS A 23 26.03 -23.21 -10.50
C LYS A 23 26.60 -22.21 -11.50
N ILE A 24 25.98 -21.03 -11.56
CA ILE A 24 26.46 -19.90 -12.37
C ILE A 24 27.05 -18.88 -11.40
N ASN A 25 28.35 -18.62 -11.51
CA ASN A 25 29.00 -17.53 -10.78
C ASN A 25 29.06 -16.32 -11.70
N VAL A 26 28.39 -15.23 -11.34
CA VAL A 26 28.32 -14.00 -12.13
C VAL A 26 29.17 -12.92 -11.48
N VAL A 27 30.03 -12.27 -12.28
CA VAL A 27 30.79 -11.10 -11.87
C VAL A 27 30.00 -9.86 -12.27
N LEU A 28 29.49 -9.15 -11.26
CA LEU A 28 28.73 -7.93 -11.48
C LEU A 28 29.66 -6.79 -11.89
N PRO A 29 29.37 -6.06 -12.98
CA PRO A 29 30.20 -4.96 -13.41
C PRO A 29 30.00 -3.73 -12.54
N ALA A 30 31.06 -2.93 -12.33
CA ALA A 30 31.02 -1.72 -11.50
C ALA A 30 29.97 -0.67 -11.94
N ARG A 31 29.47 -0.75 -13.18
CA ARG A 31 28.40 0.12 -13.71
C ARG A 31 27.00 -0.19 -13.17
N ARG A 32 26.81 -1.28 -12.41
CA ARG A 32 25.54 -1.70 -11.79
C ARG A 32 25.64 -1.63 -10.25
N PRO A 33 25.73 -0.43 -9.66
CA PRO A 33 25.86 -0.26 -8.21
C PRO A 33 24.58 -0.65 -7.45
N ASP A 34 23.46 -0.80 -8.16
CA ASP A 34 22.17 -1.27 -7.67
C ASP A 34 22.14 -2.77 -7.37
N MET A 35 23.12 -3.54 -7.84
CA MET A 35 23.17 -4.99 -7.67
C MET A 35 24.24 -5.40 -6.65
N SER A 36 23.81 -6.07 -5.59
CA SER A 36 24.69 -6.48 -4.47
C SER A 36 24.41 -7.90 -3.94
N ILE A 37 23.20 -8.41 -4.15
CA ILE A 37 22.78 -9.72 -3.66
C ILE A 37 22.25 -10.60 -4.79
N GLU A 38 22.09 -11.91 -4.50
CA GLU A 38 21.56 -12.89 -5.46
C GLU A 38 20.18 -12.51 -6.00
N ALA A 39 19.32 -11.93 -5.15
CA ALA A 39 17.97 -11.54 -5.54
C ALA A 39 17.94 -10.51 -6.68
N ASP A 40 18.89 -9.57 -6.71
CA ASP A 40 18.99 -8.54 -7.75
C ASP A 40 19.29 -9.17 -9.12
N LEU A 41 20.13 -10.21 -9.13
CA LEU A 41 20.43 -10.98 -10.35
C LEU A 41 19.21 -11.78 -10.81
N ILE A 42 18.50 -12.41 -9.88
CA ILE A 42 17.27 -13.16 -10.18
C ILE A 42 16.21 -12.21 -10.76
N GLU A 43 16.06 -11.00 -10.21
CA GLU A 43 15.16 -9.98 -10.73
C GLU A 43 15.53 -9.59 -12.18
N GLU A 44 16.80 -9.33 -12.46
CA GLU A 44 17.24 -8.97 -13.81
C GLU A 44 17.00 -10.08 -14.83
N ILE A 45 17.21 -11.34 -14.43
CA ILE A 45 16.88 -12.50 -15.25
C ILE A 45 15.37 -12.58 -15.48
N ALA A 46 14.56 -12.42 -14.43
CA ALA A 46 13.11 -12.48 -14.53
C ALA A 46 12.55 -11.34 -15.41
N ARG A 47 13.09 -10.12 -15.27
CA ARG A 47 12.69 -8.92 -16.03
C ARG A 47 12.97 -9.09 -17.52
N LEU A 48 14.15 -9.61 -17.89
CA LEU A 48 14.52 -9.83 -19.29
C LEU A 48 13.93 -11.11 -19.90
N TYR A 49 13.64 -12.12 -19.09
CA TYR A 49 12.82 -13.25 -19.50
C TYR A 49 11.39 -12.81 -19.81
N GLY A 50 10.90 -11.78 -19.12
CA GLY A 50 9.56 -11.22 -19.25
C GLY A 50 8.62 -11.80 -18.20
N TYR A 51 8.02 -10.93 -17.39
CA TYR A 51 7.12 -11.34 -16.31
C TYR A 51 5.89 -12.09 -16.80
N ASP A 52 5.43 -11.80 -18.02
CA ASP A 52 4.30 -12.50 -18.65
C ASP A 52 4.60 -13.99 -18.92
N ASN A 53 5.88 -14.35 -19.02
CA ASN A 53 6.32 -15.73 -19.24
C ASN A 53 6.46 -16.52 -17.93
N LEU A 54 6.36 -15.87 -16.77
CA LEU A 54 6.44 -16.55 -15.47
C LEU A 54 5.12 -17.27 -15.18
N PRO A 55 5.17 -18.52 -14.69
CA PRO A 55 3.97 -19.28 -14.39
C PRO A 55 3.19 -18.62 -13.25
N VAL A 56 1.90 -18.37 -13.46
CA VAL A 56 1.00 -17.86 -12.43
C VAL A 56 0.54 -19.03 -11.56
N THR A 57 1.16 -19.19 -10.40
CA THR A 57 0.81 -20.23 -9.43
C THR A 57 0.40 -19.62 -8.11
N LEU A 58 -0.57 -20.22 -7.42
CA LEU A 58 -0.85 -19.87 -6.03
C LEU A 58 0.29 -20.35 -5.13
N PRO A 59 0.61 -19.63 -4.03
CA PRO A 59 1.51 -20.13 -3.01
C PRO A 59 1.04 -21.50 -2.51
N TYR A 60 1.92 -22.50 -2.56
CA TYR A 60 1.66 -23.84 -2.06
C TYR A 60 2.23 -23.99 -0.65
N GLY A 61 1.44 -24.52 0.28
CA GLY A 61 1.86 -24.73 1.65
C GLY A 61 0.67 -24.98 2.59
N PRO A 62 0.91 -25.28 3.88
CA PRO A 62 -0.15 -25.42 4.86
C PRO A 62 -0.92 -24.10 4.97
N THR A 63 -2.20 -24.13 4.60
CA THR A 63 -3.08 -22.95 4.67
C THR A 63 -3.80 -22.90 6.01
N THR A 64 -3.72 -21.76 6.69
CA THR A 64 -4.60 -21.47 7.82
C THR A 64 -5.86 -20.76 7.30
N PRO A 65 -7.07 -21.26 7.59
CA PRO A 65 -8.30 -20.57 7.22
C PRO A 65 -8.34 -19.17 7.87
N GLY A 66 -8.35 -18.13 7.04
CA GLY A 66 -8.58 -16.77 7.52
C GLY A 66 -10.03 -16.61 7.98
N SER A 67 -10.24 -15.98 9.12
CA SER A 67 -11.59 -15.60 9.58
C SER A 67 -11.58 -14.18 10.12
N LEU A 68 -12.75 -13.55 10.10
CA LEU A 68 -12.91 -12.23 10.69
C LEU A 68 -12.77 -12.30 12.20
N THR A 69 -12.18 -11.28 12.80
CA THR A 69 -12.24 -11.12 14.25
C THR A 69 -13.67 -10.75 14.68
N LYS A 70 -13.97 -10.93 15.97
CA LYS A 70 -15.28 -10.50 16.53
C LYS A 70 -15.56 -9.03 16.25
N ALA A 71 -14.55 -8.16 16.45
CA ALA A 71 -14.67 -6.72 16.18
C ALA A 71 -14.94 -6.41 14.70
N GLN A 72 -14.26 -7.08 13.78
CA GLN A 72 -14.49 -6.89 12.33
C GLN A 72 -15.91 -7.31 11.92
N ARG A 73 -16.41 -8.44 12.45
CA ARG A 73 -17.81 -8.86 12.23
C ARG A 73 -18.79 -7.82 12.75
N GLN A 74 -18.56 -7.30 13.96
CA GLN A 74 -19.42 -6.29 14.58
C GLN A 74 -19.45 -5.00 13.75
N ILE A 75 -18.30 -4.46 13.33
CA ILE A 75 -18.24 -3.25 12.49
C ILE A 75 -19.06 -3.42 11.21
N ARG A 76 -18.92 -4.57 10.53
CA ARG A 76 -19.65 -4.85 9.29
C ARG A 76 -21.16 -5.04 9.53
N ALA A 77 -21.54 -5.71 10.62
CA ALA A 77 -22.93 -5.90 10.98
C ALA A 77 -23.60 -4.57 11.35
N SER A 78 -22.94 -3.73 12.16
CA SER A 78 -23.43 -2.40 12.51
C SER A 78 -23.64 -1.54 11.28
N ARG A 79 -22.70 -1.55 10.32
CA ARG A 79 -22.87 -0.84 9.04
C ARG A 79 -24.14 -1.30 8.32
N LYS A 80 -24.31 -2.61 8.13
CA LYS A 80 -25.48 -3.17 7.44
C LYS A 80 -26.81 -2.80 8.11
N ILE A 81 -26.83 -2.74 9.45
CA ILE A 81 -28.02 -2.31 10.20
C ILE A 81 -28.31 -0.83 9.92
N LEU A 82 -27.31 0.06 9.99
CA LEU A 82 -27.50 1.48 9.73
C LEU A 82 -27.97 1.75 8.29
N GLU A 83 -27.41 1.02 7.31
CA GLU A 83 -27.87 1.06 5.91
C GLU A 83 -29.34 0.64 5.79
N SER A 84 -29.76 -0.42 6.50
CA SER A 84 -31.16 -0.85 6.50
C SER A 84 -32.13 0.14 7.15
N LEU A 85 -31.62 1.06 7.98
CA LEU A 85 -32.37 2.16 8.57
C LEU A 85 -32.39 3.42 7.68
N GLY A 86 -31.83 3.34 6.47
CA GLY A 86 -31.81 4.45 5.50
C GLY A 86 -30.63 5.40 5.64
N MET A 87 -29.61 5.05 6.43
CA MET A 87 -28.39 5.87 6.54
C MET A 87 -27.41 5.56 5.41
N ASN A 88 -26.76 6.59 4.88
CA ASN A 88 -25.67 6.44 3.92
C ASN A 88 -24.31 6.52 4.62
N GLN A 89 -23.37 5.65 4.24
CA GLN A 89 -22.01 5.74 4.75
C GLN A 89 -21.28 6.93 4.10
N ALA A 90 -20.82 7.88 4.93
CA ALA A 90 -19.94 8.96 4.50
C ALA A 90 -18.48 8.65 4.86
N ILE A 91 -17.55 9.06 3.98
CA ILE A 91 -16.11 8.99 4.20
C ILE A 91 -15.55 10.39 3.93
N SER A 92 -15.36 11.15 5.00
CA SER A 92 -14.79 12.49 4.96
C SER A 92 -13.29 12.47 5.28
N TYR A 93 -12.60 13.52 4.85
CA TYR A 93 -11.17 13.70 5.10
C TYR A 93 -10.84 13.70 6.61
N ALA A 94 -9.70 13.09 6.94
CA ALA A 94 -9.18 13.12 8.30
C ALA A 94 -8.57 14.50 8.65
N LEU A 95 -8.05 15.21 7.66
CA LEU A 95 -7.47 16.54 7.82
C LEU A 95 -8.51 17.62 7.54
N THR A 96 -8.45 18.70 8.30
CA THR A 96 -9.31 19.88 8.21
C THR A 96 -8.52 21.11 8.68
N THR A 97 -9.20 22.23 8.89
CA THR A 97 -8.58 23.44 9.46
C THR A 97 -8.39 23.29 10.98
N PRO A 98 -7.44 24.01 11.60
CA PRO A 98 -7.23 23.95 13.05
C PRO A 98 -8.50 24.25 13.85
N GLU A 99 -9.30 25.22 13.39
CA GLU A 99 -10.54 25.65 14.05
C GLU A 99 -11.57 24.52 14.03
N LYS A 100 -11.77 23.89 12.87
CA LYS A 100 -12.73 22.80 12.71
C LYS A 100 -12.29 21.52 13.40
N ALA A 101 -10.98 21.27 13.49
CA ALA A 101 -10.46 20.10 14.18
C ALA A 101 -10.86 20.09 15.66
N GLN A 102 -10.99 21.26 16.29
CA GLN A 102 -11.35 21.42 17.71
C GLN A 102 -12.86 21.53 17.96
N GLN A 103 -13.68 21.83 16.94
CA GLN A 103 -15.13 21.90 17.09
C GLN A 103 -15.68 20.54 17.58
N PHE A 104 -16.53 20.55 18.61
CA PHE A 104 -17.10 19.34 19.22
C PHE A 104 -16.06 18.35 19.79
N ALA A 105 -14.81 18.78 20.03
CA ALA A 105 -13.84 17.95 20.72
C ALA A 105 -14.25 17.74 22.17
N GLU A 106 -14.20 16.48 22.64
CA GLU A 106 -14.51 16.14 24.04
C GLU A 106 -13.53 16.83 25.01
N ASN A 107 -12.28 17.03 24.58
CA ASN A 107 -11.27 17.78 25.33
C ASN A 107 -10.70 18.91 24.45
N PRO A 108 -11.26 20.13 24.51
CA PRO A 108 -10.79 21.28 23.74
C PRO A 108 -9.36 21.72 24.07
N ALA A 109 -8.86 21.38 25.26
CA ALA A 109 -7.48 21.67 25.67
C ALA A 109 -6.46 20.64 25.13
N ALA A 110 -6.93 19.56 24.48
CA ALA A 110 -6.04 18.57 23.90
C ALA A 110 -5.21 19.17 22.75
N LYS A 111 -3.94 18.82 22.71
CA LYS A 111 -3.04 19.23 21.64
C LYS A 111 -3.46 18.57 20.34
N VAL A 112 -3.77 19.38 19.33
CA VAL A 112 -4.07 18.91 17.97
C VAL A 112 -2.80 18.53 17.22
N VAL A 113 -2.93 17.56 16.30
CA VAL A 113 -1.84 17.13 15.42
C VAL A 113 -1.95 17.87 14.09
N THR A 114 -0.92 18.64 13.76
CA THR A 114 -0.83 19.44 12.52
C THR A 114 0.27 18.90 11.62
N LEU A 115 0.08 18.98 10.30
CA LEU A 115 1.11 18.71 9.32
C LEU A 115 2.07 19.89 9.22
N ASP A 116 3.38 19.59 9.12
CA ASP A 116 4.40 20.62 8.90
C ASP A 116 4.36 21.19 7.47
N TYR A 117 4.03 20.35 6.49
CA TYR A 117 3.99 20.71 5.06
C TYR A 117 2.68 20.27 4.39
N PRO A 118 1.56 20.95 4.69
CA PRO A 118 0.28 20.62 4.09
C PRO A 118 0.21 21.08 2.63
N MET A 119 -0.45 20.27 1.79
CA MET A 119 -0.68 20.61 0.37
C MET A 119 -1.72 21.73 0.18
N SER A 120 -2.57 21.99 1.18
CA SER A 120 -3.59 23.05 1.17
C SER A 120 -3.82 23.58 2.58
N SER A 121 -4.16 24.88 2.68
CA SER A 121 -4.55 25.55 3.93
C SER A 121 -5.82 24.95 4.56
N ASP A 122 -6.67 24.30 3.76
CA ASP A 122 -7.93 23.72 4.25
C ASP A 122 -7.73 22.35 4.90
N ARG A 123 -6.52 21.76 4.78
CA ARG A 123 -6.22 20.37 5.17
C ARG A 123 -4.89 20.29 5.93
N THR A 124 -4.81 20.98 7.07
CA THR A 124 -3.57 21.11 7.84
C THR A 124 -3.56 20.29 9.13
N THR A 125 -4.74 20.03 9.72
CA THR A 125 -4.87 19.53 11.09
C THR A 125 -5.76 18.30 11.16
N VAL A 126 -5.38 17.31 11.96
CA VAL A 126 -6.17 16.08 12.15
C VAL A 126 -7.41 16.38 13.00
N ARG A 127 -8.58 16.01 12.49
CA ARG A 127 -9.87 16.13 13.20
C ARG A 127 -9.86 15.38 14.52
N GLN A 128 -10.45 15.97 15.56
CA GLN A 128 -10.58 15.33 16.88
C GLN A 128 -11.89 14.51 17.02
N ASN A 129 -12.81 14.63 16.07
CA ASN A 129 -14.06 13.86 16.01
C ASN A 129 -14.55 13.71 14.56
N LEU A 130 -15.57 12.90 14.36
CA LEU A 130 -16.20 12.68 13.03
C LEU A 130 -17.33 13.67 12.74
N LEU A 131 -17.96 14.24 13.77
CA LEU A 131 -19.16 15.07 13.64
C LEU A 131 -18.89 16.34 12.83
N ALA A 132 -17.77 17.02 13.09
CA ALA A 132 -17.37 18.21 12.34
C ALA A 132 -17.35 17.95 10.83
N GLY A 133 -16.73 16.84 10.40
CA GLY A 133 -16.69 16.46 8.98
C GLY A 133 -18.06 16.05 8.41
N LEU A 134 -18.87 15.33 9.18
CA LEU A 134 -20.22 14.95 8.74
C LEU A 134 -21.15 16.16 8.57
N LEU A 135 -21.00 17.20 9.39
CA LEU A 135 -21.76 18.44 9.24
C LEU A 135 -21.34 19.22 7.98
N GLU A 136 -20.05 19.19 7.61
CA GLU A 136 -19.59 19.73 6.33
C GLU A 136 -20.24 18.99 5.16
N ASP A 137 -20.27 17.65 5.20
CA ASP A 137 -20.86 16.83 4.15
C ASP A 137 -22.38 17.14 4.01
N VAL A 138 -23.09 17.30 5.13
CA VAL A 138 -24.51 17.70 5.11
C VAL A 138 -24.68 19.11 4.55
N ALA A 139 -23.87 20.08 5.00
CA ALA A 139 -23.95 21.45 4.51
C ALA A 139 -23.66 21.54 3.00
N TYR A 140 -22.69 20.77 2.51
CA TYR A 140 -22.42 20.66 1.08
C TYR A 140 -23.64 20.16 0.31
N ASN A 141 -24.26 19.07 0.77
CA ASN A 141 -25.43 18.47 0.12
C ASN A 141 -26.70 19.31 0.21
N VAL A 142 -26.87 20.16 1.23
CA VAL A 142 -28.03 21.07 1.33
C VAL A 142 -27.90 22.27 0.38
N ASN A 143 -26.66 22.68 0.09
CA ASN A 143 -26.36 23.83 -0.76
C ASN A 143 -26.27 23.49 -2.27
N HIS A 144 -26.41 22.22 -2.64
CA HIS A 144 -26.39 21.72 -4.02
C HIS A 144 -27.64 20.90 -4.31
#